data_AF-A0AAD4VG14-F1
#
_entry.id   AF-A0AAD4VG14-F1
#
_cell.length_a   1.000
_cell.length_b   1.000
_cell.length_c   1.000
_cell.angle_alpha   90.00
_cell.angle_beta   90.00
_cell.angle_gamma   90.00
#
_symmetry.space_group_name_H-M   'P 1'
#
loop_
_entity.id
_entity.type
_entity.pdbx_description
1 polymer ?
#
loop_
_entity_poly.entity_id
_entity_poly.type
_entity_poly.pdbx_seq_one_letter_code
_entity_poly.pdbx_strand_id
1 'polypeptide(L)'
;MTDFILRLTKEEPSCPKPTPQYSFAVVVKLSVRMVDFLFDDIFTIEKVDPDGKKFDKVSRIVAQSEKRGVSLILDVNTEIYPMHEKDKFLMVLSPTLNWSGAPVAGKQGQVEQKSLADKFDYIMHGLLYKMSTEKGKSEYSKEGVKVEVYASFGGLQMMLKGDPTNCTKFKIDQNMFLLIRKLI
;
A
#
# COMPACT_ATOMS: atom_id res chain seq x y z
N MET A 1 55.16 63.42 -11.72
CA MET A 1 54.78 63.83 -13.09
C MET A 1 54.51 62.53 -13.84
N THR A 2 53.32 62.05 -14.16
CA THR A 2 51.90 62.42 -13.94
C THR A 2 51.12 61.14 -14.28
N ASP A 3 49.99 60.88 -13.63
CA ASP A 3 49.08 59.74 -13.85
C ASP A 3 48.61 59.52 -15.30
N PHE A 4 48.27 58.28 -15.69
CA PHE A 4 46.94 57.95 -16.27
C PHE A 4 46.66 56.44 -16.54
N ILE A 5 45.61 55.96 -15.86
CA ILE A 5 44.51 55.05 -16.27
C ILE A 5 44.70 53.54 -16.52
N LEU A 6 43.78 52.82 -15.85
CA LEU A 6 43.47 51.40 -15.76
C LEU A 6 42.33 50.97 -16.72
N ARG A 7 42.31 49.66 -17.02
CA ARG A 7 41.18 48.74 -17.33
C ARG A 7 40.86 48.31 -18.79
N LEU A 8 41.19 47.02 -19.02
CA LEU A 8 40.38 45.86 -19.47
C LEU A 8 39.57 45.93 -20.79
N THR A 9 39.78 44.96 -21.70
CA THR A 9 38.95 43.72 -21.76
C THR A 9 39.41 42.70 -22.83
N LYS A 10 39.24 41.42 -22.44
CA LYS A 10 39.00 40.18 -23.22
C LYS A 10 40.05 39.69 -24.22
N GLU A 11 40.83 38.72 -23.73
CA GLU A 11 41.43 37.65 -24.54
C GLU A 11 40.33 36.72 -25.07
N GLU A 12 40.36 36.45 -26.38
CA GLU A 12 39.83 35.19 -26.93
C GLU A 12 40.82 34.06 -26.64
N PRO A 13 40.33 32.84 -26.36
CA PRO A 13 40.84 31.76 -27.21
C PRO A 13 39.82 30.67 -27.56
N SER A 14 39.93 30.24 -28.81
CA SER A 14 39.84 28.86 -29.32
C SER A 14 38.60 28.02 -29.00
N CYS A 15 37.86 27.68 -30.07
CA CYS A 15 36.88 26.60 -30.10
C CYS A 15 37.47 25.25 -29.63
N PRO A 16 36.85 24.56 -28.65
CA PRO A 16 36.95 23.12 -28.53
C PRO A 16 35.77 22.45 -29.26
N LYS A 17 36.09 21.45 -30.08
CA LYS A 17 35.12 20.63 -30.83
C LYS A 17 34.15 19.93 -29.84
N PRO A 18 32.82 19.95 -30.08
CA PRO A 18 31.91 19.17 -29.28
C PRO A 18 32.01 17.69 -29.65
N THR A 19 32.46 16.86 -28.70
CA THR A 19 32.23 15.41 -28.67
C THR A 19 30.72 15.11 -28.76
N PRO A 20 30.30 14.03 -29.43
CA PRO A 20 28.89 13.72 -29.62
C PRO A 20 28.29 13.20 -28.31
N GLN A 21 27.82 14.10 -27.46
CA GLN A 21 26.94 13.73 -26.36
C GLN A 21 25.54 13.60 -26.97
N TYR A 22 25.14 12.36 -27.23
CA TYR A 22 23.79 11.99 -27.65
C TYR A 22 22.77 12.57 -26.65
N SER A 23 22.20 13.72 -27.00
CA SER A 23 20.97 14.24 -26.40
C SER A 23 19.83 13.43 -26.95
N PHE A 24 19.40 12.42 -26.20
CA PHE A 24 18.16 11.70 -26.46
C PHE A 24 17.23 11.86 -25.28
N ALA A 25 16.05 12.39 -25.63
CA ALA A 25 14.84 12.45 -24.84
C ALA A 25 14.88 13.34 -23.60
N VAL A 26 14.14 14.44 -23.71
CA VAL A 26 13.30 14.97 -22.64
C VAL A 26 12.74 13.79 -21.84
N VAL A 27 13.34 13.50 -20.68
CA VAL A 27 12.72 12.64 -19.68
C VAL A 27 11.57 13.47 -19.14
N VAL A 28 10.42 13.38 -19.81
CA VAL A 28 9.15 13.66 -19.19
C VAL A 28 9.13 12.72 -18.00
N LYS A 29 9.42 13.27 -16.81
CA LYS A 29 9.19 12.62 -15.54
C LYS A 29 7.67 12.48 -15.46
N LEU A 30 7.14 11.46 -16.12
CA LEU A 30 5.83 10.90 -15.85
C LEU A 30 5.91 10.42 -14.40
N SER A 31 5.67 11.36 -13.49
CA SER A 31 5.17 11.03 -12.17
C SER A 31 3.76 10.50 -12.41
N VAL A 32 3.69 9.24 -12.87
CA VAL A 32 2.49 8.44 -12.65
C VAL A 32 2.37 8.43 -11.14
N ARG A 33 1.45 9.24 -10.59
CA ARG A 33 1.11 9.17 -9.17
C ARG A 33 0.59 7.76 -8.96
N MET A 34 1.46 6.87 -8.51
CA MET A 34 1.09 5.54 -8.07
C MET A 34 0.11 5.73 -6.90
N VAL A 35 -0.94 4.93 -6.85
CA VAL A 35 -1.93 4.98 -5.78
C VAL A 35 -1.22 4.85 -4.43
N ASP A 36 -1.49 5.79 -3.52
CA ASP A 36 -0.96 5.71 -2.16
C ASP A 36 -1.79 4.70 -1.36
N PHE A 37 -1.25 3.50 -1.21
CA PHE A 37 -1.87 2.45 -0.40
C PHE A 37 -1.69 2.73 1.09
N LEU A 38 -2.71 2.38 1.87
CA LEU A 38 -2.63 2.40 3.33
C LEU A 38 -1.68 1.33 3.84
N PHE A 39 -1.74 0.15 3.21
CA PHE A 39 -0.94 -1.01 3.56
C PHE A 39 -0.87 -1.99 2.38
N ASP A 40 0.24 -2.69 2.25
CA ASP A 40 0.44 -3.74 1.27
C ASP A 40 1.41 -4.81 1.82
N ASP A 41 1.06 -6.08 1.74
CA ASP A 41 1.98 -7.15 2.10
C ASP A 41 1.59 -8.51 1.52
N ILE A 42 2.55 -9.43 1.50
CA ILE A 42 2.32 -10.84 1.18
C ILE A 42 2.11 -11.59 2.50
N PHE A 43 1.00 -12.32 2.56
CA PHE A 43 0.64 -13.16 3.68
C PHE A 43 0.64 -14.63 3.28
N THR A 44 1.03 -15.47 4.23
CA THR A 44 0.85 -16.93 4.17
C THR A 44 -0.23 -17.32 5.16
N ILE A 45 -1.22 -18.10 4.72
CA ILE A 45 -2.30 -18.60 5.60
C ILE A 45 -1.73 -19.68 6.52
N GLU A 46 -1.83 -19.46 7.83
CA GLU A 46 -1.42 -20.44 8.83
C GLU A 46 -2.55 -21.40 9.19
N LYS A 47 -3.76 -20.86 9.36
CA LYS A 47 -4.95 -21.62 9.77
C LYS A 47 -6.20 -21.11 9.07
N VAL A 48 -7.14 -22.03 8.84
CA VAL A 48 -8.51 -21.71 8.42
C VAL A 48 -9.47 -22.20 9.49
N ASP A 49 -10.38 -21.32 9.94
CA ASP A 49 -11.39 -21.60 10.96
C ASP A 49 -10.80 -22.15 12.28
N PRO A 50 -9.92 -21.40 12.98
CA PRO A 50 -9.24 -21.87 14.20
C PRO A 50 -10.20 -22.25 15.34
N ASP A 51 -11.40 -21.64 15.37
CA ASP A 51 -12.46 -21.93 16.34
C ASP A 51 -13.47 -22.99 15.83
N GLY A 52 -13.13 -23.68 14.74
CA GLY A 52 -14.04 -24.52 13.98
C GLY A 52 -14.92 -23.74 13.00
N LYS A 53 -15.44 -24.45 11.99
CA LYS A 53 -16.28 -23.87 10.94
C LYS A 53 -17.65 -23.47 11.49
N LYS A 54 -17.92 -22.17 11.52
CA LYS A 54 -19.18 -21.59 12.03
C LYS A 54 -20.17 -21.24 10.92
N PHE A 55 -19.68 -21.02 9.70
CA PHE A 55 -20.49 -20.61 8.55
C PHE A 55 -20.11 -21.45 7.33
N ASP A 56 -21.08 -21.76 6.47
CA ASP A 56 -20.84 -22.63 5.31
C ASP A 56 -20.01 -21.95 4.22
N LYS A 57 -20.26 -20.66 4.01
CA LYS A 57 -19.76 -19.84 2.90
C LYS A 57 -18.66 -18.86 3.31
N VAL A 58 -18.41 -18.71 4.60
CA VAL A 58 -17.45 -17.75 5.15
C VAL A 58 -16.51 -18.51 6.08
N SER A 59 -15.21 -18.31 5.88
CA SER A 59 -14.20 -18.82 6.78
C SER A 59 -13.37 -17.69 7.36
N ARG A 60 -12.90 -17.89 8.59
CA ARG A 60 -11.95 -17.01 9.26
C ARG A 60 -10.54 -17.52 9.03
N ILE A 61 -9.76 -16.81 8.24
CA ILE A 61 -8.34 -17.13 8.03
C ILE A 61 -7.46 -16.43 9.06
N VAL A 62 -6.42 -17.10 9.49
CA VAL A 62 -5.30 -16.54 10.24
C VAL A 62 -4.07 -16.61 9.36
N ALA A 63 -3.44 -15.48 9.09
CA ALA A 63 -2.32 -15.39 8.18
C ALA A 63 -1.20 -14.52 8.76
N GLN A 64 0.03 -14.82 8.34
CA GLN A 64 1.23 -14.14 8.81
C GLN A 64 1.97 -13.49 7.65
N SER A 65 2.41 -12.25 7.85
CA SER A 65 3.22 -11.49 6.90
C SER A 65 4.59 -12.14 6.72
N GLU A 66 5.06 -12.20 5.48
CA GLU A 66 6.40 -12.71 5.17
C GLU A 66 7.52 -11.73 5.54
N LYS A 67 7.26 -10.42 5.57
CA LYS A 67 8.31 -9.39 5.60
C LYS A 67 8.23 -8.45 6.80
N ARG A 68 7.03 -8.11 7.25
CA ARG A 68 6.79 -7.00 8.20
C ARG A 68 6.43 -7.47 9.60
N GLY A 69 6.39 -8.77 9.86
CA GLY A 69 6.03 -9.32 11.18
C GLY A 69 4.59 -9.02 11.59
N VAL A 70 3.72 -8.72 10.63
CA VAL A 70 2.30 -8.41 10.84
C VAL A 70 1.47 -9.69 10.82
N SER A 71 0.58 -9.85 11.79
CA SER A 71 -0.43 -10.90 11.83
C SER A 71 -1.78 -10.39 11.35
N LEU A 72 -2.54 -11.25 10.67
CA LEU A 72 -3.82 -10.94 10.05
C LEU A 72 -4.85 -12.00 10.45
N ILE A 73 -6.02 -11.54 10.91
CA ILE A 73 -7.24 -12.33 10.98
C ILE A 73 -8.25 -11.71 10.03
N LEU A 74 -8.81 -12.51 9.12
CA LEU A 74 -9.72 -12.01 8.09
C LEU A 74 -10.86 -13.00 7.85
N ASP A 75 -12.10 -12.50 7.82
CA ASP A 75 -13.24 -13.26 7.34
C ASP A 75 -13.34 -13.12 5.81
N VAL A 76 -13.38 -14.26 5.10
CA VAL A 76 -13.42 -14.31 3.63
C VAL A 76 -14.60 -15.17 3.19
N ASN A 77 -15.30 -14.73 2.14
CA ASN A 77 -16.29 -15.57 1.47
C ASN A 77 -15.58 -16.67 0.66
N THR A 78 -15.42 -17.84 1.26
CA THR A 78 -14.71 -18.99 0.70
C THR A 78 -15.51 -19.77 -0.34
N GLU A 79 -16.81 -19.50 -0.50
CA GLU A 79 -17.62 -20.04 -1.61
C GLU A 79 -17.17 -19.47 -2.96
N ILE A 80 -16.90 -18.16 -3.02
CA ILE A 80 -16.49 -17.48 -4.26
C ILE A 80 -14.97 -17.32 -4.38
N TYR A 81 -14.24 -17.30 -3.26
CA TYR A 81 -12.79 -17.18 -3.24
C TYR A 81 -12.19 -18.22 -2.29
N PRO A 82 -12.06 -19.49 -2.74
CA PRO A 82 -11.53 -20.57 -1.91
C PRO A 82 -10.15 -20.20 -1.41
N MET A 83 -9.86 -20.40 -0.12
CA MET A 83 -8.54 -20.14 0.49
C MET A 83 -8.19 -21.29 1.42
N HIS A 84 -6.97 -21.81 1.30
CA HIS A 84 -6.50 -22.95 2.08
C HIS A 84 -5.28 -22.61 2.92
N GLU A 85 -5.03 -23.41 3.94
CA GLU A 85 -3.78 -23.32 4.70
C GLU A 85 -2.57 -23.44 3.77
N LYS A 86 -1.53 -22.66 4.05
CA LYS A 86 -0.29 -22.52 3.26
C LYS A 86 -0.43 -21.75 1.95
N ASP A 87 -1.64 -21.37 1.52
CA ASP A 87 -1.81 -20.48 0.37
C ASP A 87 -1.10 -19.14 0.65
N LYS A 88 -0.53 -18.55 -0.41
CA LYS A 88 0.08 -17.23 -0.36
C LYS A 88 -0.73 -16.22 -1.15
N PHE A 89 -0.95 -15.06 -0.57
CA PHE A 89 -1.69 -13.99 -1.23
C PHE A 89 -1.10 -12.62 -0.94
N LEU A 90 -1.18 -11.75 -1.94
CA LEU A 90 -0.94 -10.32 -1.81
C LEU A 90 -2.23 -9.67 -1.29
N MET A 91 -2.13 -8.94 -0.19
CA MET A 91 -3.20 -8.08 0.31
C MET A 91 -2.80 -6.62 0.20
N VAL A 92 -3.71 -5.79 -0.29
CA VAL A 92 -3.55 -4.33 -0.34
C VAL A 92 -4.78 -3.67 0.29
N LEU A 93 -4.54 -2.67 1.14
CA LEU A 93 -5.55 -1.77 1.70
C LEU A 93 -5.40 -0.40 1.05
N SER A 94 -6.47 0.11 0.46
CA SER A 94 -6.47 1.37 -0.30
C SER A 94 -7.68 2.24 0.05
N PRO A 95 -7.57 3.58 0.13
CA PRO A 95 -8.75 4.43 0.29
C PRO A 95 -9.55 4.57 -1.01
N THR A 96 -9.02 4.16 -2.16
CA THR A 96 -9.65 4.32 -3.48
C THR A 96 -9.28 3.18 -4.45
N LEU A 97 -10.17 2.88 -5.41
CA LEU A 97 -9.92 1.98 -6.53
C LEU A 97 -9.37 2.71 -7.76
N ASN A 98 -9.36 4.04 -7.74
CA ASN A 98 -8.88 4.85 -8.85
C ASN A 98 -7.36 4.80 -8.92
N TRP A 99 -6.82 4.46 -10.09
CA TRP A 99 -5.38 4.47 -10.35
C TRP A 99 -4.73 5.84 -10.14
N SER A 100 -5.51 6.92 -10.25
CA SER A 100 -5.04 8.31 -10.08
C SER A 100 -5.02 8.78 -8.61
N GLY A 101 -5.56 8.00 -7.66
CA GLY A 101 -5.68 8.42 -6.26
C GLY A 101 -6.74 9.50 -6.00
N ALA A 102 -7.47 9.96 -7.02
CA ALA A 102 -8.51 10.98 -6.86
C ALA A 102 -9.79 10.40 -6.23
N PRO A 103 -10.47 11.13 -5.32
CA PRO A 103 -11.80 10.74 -4.84
C PRO A 103 -12.80 10.72 -6.00
N VAL A 104 -13.77 9.82 -5.95
CA VAL A 104 -14.77 9.61 -7.00
C VAL A 104 -15.70 10.83 -7.09
N ALA A 105 -15.29 11.85 -7.85
CA ALA A 105 -16.16 12.96 -8.25
C ALA A 105 -16.90 12.55 -9.53
N GLY A 106 -18.22 12.74 -9.54
CA GLY A 106 -19.13 12.21 -10.55
C GLY A 106 -18.82 12.63 -11.99
N LYS A 107 -19.09 11.69 -12.92
CA LYS A 107 -19.27 11.83 -14.37
C LYS A 107 -18.35 12.82 -15.09
N GLN A 108 -17.35 12.30 -15.81
CA GLN A 108 -16.98 12.77 -17.16
C GLN A 108 -15.96 11.84 -17.83
N GLY A 109 -16.30 11.32 -19.02
CA GLY A 109 -15.38 10.74 -20.00
C GLY A 109 -15.03 9.27 -19.79
N GLN A 110 -15.58 8.39 -20.64
CA GLN A 110 -15.09 7.03 -20.86
C GLN A 110 -13.68 7.09 -21.47
N VAL A 111 -12.67 7.27 -20.64
CA VAL A 111 -11.36 6.69 -20.89
C VAL A 111 -11.39 5.39 -20.12
N GLU A 112 -11.05 4.26 -20.76
CA GLU A 112 -10.80 2.98 -20.09
C GLU A 112 -9.60 3.14 -19.12
N GLN A 113 -9.83 3.85 -18.02
CA GLN A 113 -8.86 3.98 -16.96
C GLN A 113 -8.80 2.63 -16.28
N LYS A 114 -7.75 1.87 -16.61
CA LYS A 114 -7.38 0.62 -15.94
C LYS A 114 -7.52 0.83 -14.44
N SER A 115 -8.48 0.15 -13.85
CA SER A 115 -8.80 0.31 -12.45
C SER A 115 -7.80 -0.50 -11.62
N LEU A 116 -7.66 -0.17 -10.33
CA LEU A 116 -6.88 -1.06 -9.47
C LEU A 116 -7.51 -2.45 -9.37
N ALA A 117 -8.85 -2.51 -9.50
CA ALA A 117 -9.62 -3.74 -9.41
C ALA A 117 -9.24 -4.77 -10.49
N ASP A 118 -8.81 -4.34 -11.67
CA ASP A 118 -8.43 -5.24 -12.76
C ASP A 118 -7.21 -6.12 -12.44
N LYS A 119 -6.48 -5.82 -11.35
CA LYS A 119 -5.27 -6.53 -10.92
C LYS A 119 -5.48 -7.46 -9.73
N PHE A 120 -6.68 -7.48 -9.15
CA PHE A 120 -7.00 -8.24 -7.95
C PHE A 120 -8.25 -9.08 -8.19
N ASP A 121 -8.28 -10.28 -7.60
CA ASP A 121 -9.35 -11.24 -7.85
C ASP A 121 -10.48 -11.13 -6.83
N TYR A 122 -10.17 -10.60 -5.66
CA TYR A 122 -11.10 -10.48 -4.55
C TYR A 122 -11.04 -9.07 -3.95
N ILE A 123 -12.19 -8.41 -3.86
CA ILE A 123 -12.28 -7.01 -3.43
C ILE A 123 -13.42 -6.87 -2.44
N MET A 124 -13.15 -6.19 -1.33
CA MET A 124 -14.14 -5.81 -0.34
C MET A 124 -14.07 -4.32 -0.07
N HIS A 125 -15.22 -3.69 0.20
CA HIS A 125 -15.31 -2.31 0.65
C HIS A 125 -15.83 -2.26 2.08
N GLY A 126 -15.21 -1.46 2.92
CA GLY A 126 -15.48 -1.47 4.35
C GLY A 126 -14.97 -0.22 5.07
N LEU A 127 -15.11 -0.27 6.40
CA LEU A 127 -14.81 0.83 7.31
C LEU A 127 -13.86 0.35 8.40
N LEU A 128 -12.80 1.13 8.64
CA LEU A 128 -12.00 0.98 9.87
C LEU A 128 -12.77 1.60 11.03
N TYR A 129 -13.16 0.79 12.00
CA TYR A 129 -14.02 1.24 13.10
C TYR A 129 -13.29 1.28 14.46
N LYS A 130 -12.13 0.62 14.59
CA LYS A 130 -11.40 0.58 15.86
C LYS A 130 -9.89 0.42 15.65
N MET A 131 -9.11 1.15 16.44
CA MET A 131 -7.69 0.89 16.63
C MET A 131 -7.39 0.75 18.12
N SER A 132 -6.52 -0.21 18.46
CA SER A 132 -6.07 -0.43 19.84
C SER A 132 -4.55 -0.50 19.88
N THR A 133 -3.96 -0.03 20.97
CA THR A 133 -2.53 -0.19 21.21
C THR A 133 -2.37 -1.16 22.37
N GLU A 134 -1.77 -2.32 22.09
CA GLU A 134 -1.37 -3.24 23.14
C GLU A 134 -0.05 -2.74 23.73
N LYS A 135 -0.13 -2.12 24.90
CA LYS A 135 1.06 -1.88 25.73
C LYS A 135 1.41 -3.22 26.38
N GLY A 136 2.58 -3.76 26.08
CA GLY A 136 3.06 -5.02 26.66
C GLY A 136 2.87 -5.01 28.18
N LYS A 137 2.16 -6.01 28.72
CA LYS A 137 1.77 -6.09 30.14
C LYS A 137 2.94 -6.46 31.08
N SER A 138 4.19 -6.41 30.63
CA SER A 138 5.34 -6.64 31.51
C SER A 138 6.54 -5.80 31.11
N GLU A 139 7.13 -5.11 32.10
CA GLU A 139 8.41 -4.39 32.01
C GLU A 139 9.62 -5.30 31.65
N TYR A 140 9.38 -6.59 31.41
CA TYR A 140 10.40 -7.62 31.20
C TYR A 140 10.28 -8.39 29.88
N SER A 141 9.27 -8.14 29.06
CA SER A 141 9.20 -8.71 27.71
C SER A 141 9.76 -7.72 26.69
N LYS A 142 10.78 -8.14 25.93
CA LYS A 142 11.35 -7.41 24.78
C LYS A 142 10.37 -7.30 23.60
N GLU A 143 9.07 -7.42 23.83
CA GLU A 143 8.07 -7.22 22.79
C GLU A 143 7.70 -5.74 22.76
N GLY A 144 8.04 -5.07 21.66
CA GLY A 144 7.68 -3.68 21.43
C GLY A 144 6.16 -3.46 21.47
N VAL A 145 5.76 -2.19 21.57
CA VAL A 145 4.36 -1.78 21.49
C VAL A 145 3.74 -2.28 20.18
N LYS A 146 2.67 -3.07 20.23
CA LYS A 146 1.94 -3.54 19.04
C LYS A 146 0.63 -2.76 18.89
N VAL A 147 0.22 -2.52 17.64
CA VAL A 147 -1.06 -1.88 17.29
C VAL A 147 -1.96 -2.90 16.61
N GLU A 148 -3.23 -2.88 16.97
CA GLU A 148 -4.30 -3.68 16.38
C GLU A 148 -5.28 -2.76 15.65
N VAL A 149 -5.49 -3.03 14.37
CA VAL A 149 -6.40 -2.30 13.48
C VAL A 149 -7.57 -3.20 13.12
N TYR A 150 -8.79 -2.71 13.38
CA TYR A 150 -10.02 -3.45 13.14
C TYR A 150 -10.85 -2.78 12.05
N ALA A 151 -11.25 -3.55 11.04
CA ALA A 151 -12.12 -3.10 9.96
C ALA A 151 -13.27 -4.09 9.72
N SER A 152 -14.38 -3.57 9.21
CA SER A 152 -15.58 -4.34 8.86
C SER A 152 -15.96 -4.12 7.40
N PHE A 153 -16.19 -5.22 6.69
CA PHE A 153 -16.55 -5.26 5.28
C PHE A 153 -17.96 -5.87 5.14
N GLY A 154 -18.99 -5.08 5.46
CA GLY A 154 -20.38 -5.54 5.39
C GLY A 154 -20.72 -6.70 6.35
N GLY A 155 -20.00 -6.81 7.48
CA GLY A 155 -20.14 -7.88 8.47
C GLY A 155 -18.94 -8.82 8.53
N LEU A 156 -18.15 -8.93 7.45
CA LEU A 156 -16.89 -9.66 7.45
C LEU A 156 -15.81 -8.88 8.19
N GLN A 157 -15.19 -9.48 9.20
CA GLN A 157 -14.24 -8.79 10.08
C GLN A 157 -12.79 -8.93 9.60
N MET A 158 -11.99 -7.91 9.87
CA MET A 158 -10.55 -7.94 9.74
C MET A 158 -9.90 -7.39 11.02
N MET A 159 -8.83 -8.05 11.48
CA MET A 159 -7.93 -7.55 12.49
C MET A 159 -6.48 -7.69 12.00
N LEU A 160 -5.78 -6.56 11.90
CA LEU A 160 -4.37 -6.49 11.54
C LEU A 160 -3.57 -6.11 12.78
N LYS A 161 -2.54 -6.87 13.14
CA LYS A 161 -1.72 -6.62 14.32
C LYS A 161 -0.25 -6.62 13.98
N GLY A 162 0.45 -5.53 14.33
CA GLY A 162 1.87 -5.38 14.08
C GLY A 162 2.45 -4.11 14.66
N ASP A 163 3.67 -3.76 14.25
CA ASP A 163 4.34 -2.56 14.73
C ASP A 163 3.62 -1.27 14.32
N PRO A 164 3.63 -0.22 15.16
CA PRO A 164 2.96 1.06 14.89
C PRO A 164 3.43 1.73 13.59
N THR A 165 4.68 1.48 13.18
CA THR A 165 5.27 1.99 11.92
C THR A 165 4.50 1.54 10.69
N ASN A 166 3.96 0.32 10.71
CA ASN A 166 3.15 -0.24 9.63
C ASN A 166 1.73 0.34 9.59
N CYS A 167 1.27 0.95 10.68
CA CYS A 167 -0.12 1.41 10.84
C CYS A 167 -0.30 2.93 10.83
N THR A 168 0.76 3.69 10.48
CA THR A 168 0.78 5.17 10.54
C THR A 168 -0.25 5.85 9.64
N LYS A 169 -0.67 5.21 8.55
CA LYS A 169 -1.61 5.77 7.56
C LYS A 169 -3.08 5.56 7.92
N PHE A 170 -3.39 4.71 8.91
CA PHE A 170 -4.77 4.38 9.25
C PHE A 170 -5.44 5.46 10.10
N LYS A 171 -6.73 5.67 9.85
CA LYS A 171 -7.60 6.56 10.64
C LYS A 171 -8.90 5.84 10.96
N ILE A 172 -9.44 6.07 12.16
CA ILE A 172 -10.78 5.60 12.54
C ILE A 172 -11.81 6.31 11.67
N ASP A 173 -12.90 5.61 11.37
CA ASP A 173 -13.99 6.05 10.49
C ASP A 173 -13.56 6.30 9.04
N GLN A 174 -12.45 5.68 8.62
CA GLN A 174 -11.95 5.75 7.26
C GLN A 174 -12.50 4.59 6.41
N ASN A 175 -13.12 4.95 5.28
CA ASN A 175 -13.49 3.98 4.24
C ASN A 175 -12.24 3.43 3.55
N MET A 176 -12.26 2.14 3.26
CA MET A 176 -11.17 1.46 2.56
C MET A 176 -11.66 0.28 1.73
N PHE A 177 -10.83 -0.04 0.75
CA PHE A 177 -10.92 -1.25 -0.06
C PHE A 177 -9.84 -2.22 0.38
N LEU A 178 -10.25 -3.46 0.62
CA LEU A 178 -9.36 -4.60 0.74
C LEU A 178 -9.32 -5.30 -0.60
N LEU A 179 -8.11 -5.53 -1.09
CA LEU A 179 -7.80 -6.06 -2.41
C LEU A 179 -6.90 -7.26 -2.22
N ILE A 180 -7.29 -8.41 -2.73
CA ILE A 180 -6.54 -9.65 -2.60
C ILE A 180 -6.30 -10.27 -3.97
N ARG A 181 -5.07 -10.77 -4.16
CA ARG A 181 -4.68 -11.61 -5.28
C ARG A 181 -3.85 -12.77 -4.76
N LYS A 182 -4.24 -14.00 -5.10
CA LYS A 182 -3.45 -15.20 -4.83
C LYS A 182 -2.17 -15.21 -5.65
N LEU A 183 -1.09 -15.70 -5.06
CA LEU A 183 0.20 -15.78 -5.73
C LEU A 183 0.49 -17.21 -6.18
N ILE A 184 0.28 -18.18 -5.30
CA ILE A 184 0.52 -19.61 -5.51
C ILE A 184 -0.40 -20.39 -4.58
#